data_AF-A0A9E0NPB8-F1
#
_entry.id   AF-A0A9E0NPB8-F1
#
_cell.length_a   1.000
_cell.length_b   1.000
_cell.length_c   1.000
_cell.angle_alpha   90.00
_cell.angle_beta   90.00
_cell.angle_gamma   90.00
#
_symmetry.space_group_name_H-M   'P 1'
#
loop_
_entity.id
_entity.type
_entity.pdbx_description
1 polymer ?
#
loop_
_entity_poly.entity_id
_entity_poly.type
_entity_poly.pdbx_seq_one_letter_code
_entity_poly.pdbx_strand_id
1 'polypeptide(L)'
;MYKSLREKDKNMLQKQLPIFLIFLAAFSWAFAGVFIKQLPQYGAFEILSLRFLISSIILTLFLILNNRLISIVKELKNKNIWILIIHLLGCYYFGTLAFTLAPIGETNLLIAISPLFVFLYNYLFQQEKIYKQEIWL
;
A
#
# COMPACT_ATOMS: atom_id res chain seq x y z
N MET A 1 -18.47 31.25 -20.94
CA MET A 1 -16.99 31.37 -20.91
C MET A 1 -16.39 31.10 -19.53
N TYR A 2 -16.86 31.73 -18.43
CA TYR A 2 -16.34 31.46 -17.07
C TYR A 2 -16.58 30.03 -16.55
N LYS A 3 -17.70 29.40 -16.95
CA LYS A 3 -18.07 28.04 -16.54
C LYS A 3 -17.17 26.97 -17.21
N SER A 4 -16.78 27.17 -18.47
CA SER A 4 -15.94 26.23 -19.22
C SER A 4 -14.47 26.26 -18.81
N LEU A 5 -13.95 27.40 -18.34
CA LEU A 5 -12.61 27.48 -17.74
C LEU A 5 -12.57 26.74 -16.39
N ARG A 6 -13.60 26.91 -15.54
CA ARG A 6 -13.69 26.23 -14.24
C ARG A 6 -13.87 24.70 -14.35
N GLU A 7 -14.56 24.22 -15.38
CA GLU A 7 -14.63 22.78 -15.68
C GLU A 7 -13.32 22.22 -16.21
N LYS A 8 -12.60 22.97 -17.06
CA LYS A 8 -11.29 22.56 -17.57
C LYS A 8 -10.25 22.45 -16.46
N ASP A 9 -10.25 23.40 -15.51
CA ASP A 9 -9.36 23.37 -14.33
C ASP A 9 -9.70 22.22 -13.38
N LYS A 10 -10.98 21.93 -13.14
CA LYS A 10 -11.41 20.76 -12.35
C LYS A 10 -10.96 19.45 -13.00
N ASN A 11 -11.11 19.33 -14.32
CA ASN A 11 -10.69 18.14 -15.07
C ASN A 11 -9.17 17.98 -15.09
N MET A 12 -8.40 19.08 -15.11
CA MET A 12 -6.95 19.06 -15.01
C MET A 12 -6.48 18.66 -13.61
N LEU A 13 -7.08 19.24 -12.56
CA LEU A 13 -6.82 18.86 -11.16
C LEU A 13 -7.18 17.40 -10.87
N GLN A 14 -8.30 16.90 -11.40
CA GLN A 14 -8.69 15.49 -11.25
C GLN A 14 -7.72 14.52 -11.95
N LYS A 15 -7.04 14.95 -13.01
CA LYS A 15 -6.02 14.13 -13.69
C LYS A 15 -4.65 14.20 -13.00
N GLN A 16 -4.31 15.34 -12.41
CA GLN A 16 -3.02 15.55 -11.73
C GLN A 16 -2.98 14.96 -10.32
N LEU A 17 -4.10 14.98 -9.59
CA LEU A 17 -4.18 14.48 -8.22
C LEU A 17 -3.79 12.98 -8.10
N PRO A 18 -4.29 12.06 -8.93
CA PRO A 18 -3.88 10.65 -8.88
C PRO A 18 -2.39 10.46 -9.14
N ILE A 19 -1.83 11.18 -10.12
CA ILE A 19 -0.39 11.12 -10.46
C ILE A 19 0.44 11.54 -9.25
N PHE A 20 0.08 12.66 -8.63
CA PHE A 20 0.73 13.14 -7.42
C PHE A 20 0.65 12.11 -6.28
N LEU A 21 -0.52 11.51 -6.05
CA LEU A 21 -0.69 10.49 -5.02
C LEU A 21 0.16 9.24 -5.27
N ILE A 22 0.33 8.83 -6.53
CA ILE A 22 1.21 7.71 -6.90
C ILE A 22 2.67 8.04 -6.58
N PHE A 23 3.15 9.23 -6.95
CA PHE A 23 4.51 9.67 -6.63
C PHE A 23 4.73 9.75 -5.12
N LEU A 24 3.77 10.31 -4.37
CA LEU A 24 3.84 10.40 -2.92
C LEU A 24 3.89 9.02 -2.27
N ALA A 25 3.09 8.07 -2.76
CA ALA A 25 3.09 6.70 -2.29
C ALA A 25 4.44 6.02 -2.58
N ALA A 26 4.95 6.12 -3.82
CA ALA A 26 6.24 5.55 -4.20
C ALA A 26 7.39 6.12 -3.37
N PHE A 27 7.41 7.44 -3.17
CA PHE A 27 8.40 8.11 -2.34
C PHE A 27 8.34 7.65 -0.87
N SER A 28 7.13 7.54 -0.33
CA SER A 28 6.90 7.08 1.04
C SER A 28 7.36 5.63 1.24
N TRP A 29 7.14 4.76 0.26
CA TRP A 29 7.63 3.38 0.28
C TRP A 29 9.14 3.28 0.20
N ALA A 30 9.79 4.07 -0.67
CA ALA A 30 11.24 4.13 -0.75
C ALA A 30 11.87 4.60 0.58
N PHE A 31 11.26 5.61 1.21
CA PHE A 31 11.75 6.14 2.48
C PHE A 31 11.52 5.19 3.66
N ALA A 32 10.48 4.36 3.62
CA ALA A 32 10.16 3.41 4.69
C ALA A 32 11.33 2.47 4.99
N GLY A 33 11.99 1.91 3.97
CA GLY A 33 13.14 1.03 4.15
C GLY A 33 14.34 1.73 4.81
N VAL A 34 14.60 2.98 4.43
CA VAL A 34 15.64 3.82 5.03
C VAL A 34 15.35 4.10 6.50
N PHE A 35 14.11 4.49 6.81
CA PHE A 35 13.68 4.79 8.17
C PHE A 35 13.77 3.58 9.10
N ILE A 36 13.34 2.39 8.63
CA ILE A 36 13.43 1.14 9.41
C ILE A 36 14.89 0.84 9.77
N LYS A 37 15.83 1.01 8.83
CA LYS A 37 17.25 0.72 9.08
C LYS A 37 17.91 1.71 10.06
N GLN A 38 17.40 2.93 10.13
CA GLN A 38 17.87 3.95 11.08
C GLN A 38 17.36 3.73 12.52
N LEU A 39 16.51 2.73 12.74
CA LEU A 39 15.96 2.37 14.05
C LEU A 39 16.45 0.99 14.52
N PRO A 40 17.77 0.74 14.60
CA PRO A 40 18.31 -0.61 14.89
C PRO A 40 17.99 -1.11 16.30
N GLN A 41 17.67 -0.20 17.22
CA GLN A 41 17.33 -0.51 18.61
C GLN A 41 15.90 -1.04 18.80
N TYR A 42 15.05 -0.95 17.78
CA TYR A 42 13.67 -1.41 17.84
C TYR A 42 13.48 -2.70 17.04
N GLY A 43 12.72 -3.63 17.60
CA GLY A 43 12.33 -4.85 16.92
C GLY A 43 11.36 -4.59 15.77
N ALA A 44 11.30 -5.51 14.79
CA ALA A 44 10.38 -5.40 13.65
C ALA A 44 8.91 -5.23 14.10
N PHE A 45 8.51 -5.90 15.19
CA PHE A 45 7.16 -5.79 15.75
C PHE A 45 6.87 -4.41 16.37
N GLU A 46 7.85 -3.78 17.02
CA GLU A 46 7.70 -2.45 17.64
C GLU A 46 7.54 -1.38 16.56
N ILE A 47 8.40 -1.43 15.54
CA ILE A 47 8.33 -0.54 14.38
C ILE A 47 6.98 -0.70 13.68
N LEU A 48 6.52 -1.94 13.49
CA LEU A 48 5.24 -2.24 12.87
C LEU A 48 4.06 -1.68 13.70
N SER A 49 4.09 -1.89 15.01
CA SER A 49 3.05 -1.42 15.93
C SER A 49 2.92 0.10 15.90
N LEU A 50 4.05 0.81 15.91
CA LEU A 50 4.04 2.28 15.79
C LEU A 50 3.46 2.75 14.46
N ARG A 51 3.85 2.11 13.34
CA ARG A 51 3.33 2.45 12.00
C ARG A 51 1.82 2.27 11.92
N PHE A 52 1.29 1.17 12.44
CA PHE A 52 -0.16 0.93 12.44
C PHE A 52 -0.89 1.84 13.42
N LEU A 53 -0.30 2.16 14.58
CA LEU A 53 -0.88 3.11 15.53
C LEU A 53 -1.07 4.48 14.88
N ILE A 54 -0.01 5.05 14.29
CA ILE A 54 -0.06 6.36 13.61
C ILE A 54 -1.08 6.31 12.46
N SER A 55 -1.03 5.26 11.64
CA SER A 55 -1.97 5.09 10.52
C SER A 55 -3.42 5.00 10.98
N SER A 56 -3.68 4.28 12.08
CA SER A 56 -5.03 4.13 12.65
C SER A 56 -5.58 5.46 13.18
N ILE A 57 -4.75 6.29 13.81
CA ILE A 57 -5.15 7.61 14.31
C ILE A 57 -5.54 8.52 13.14
N ILE A 58 -4.68 8.59 12.10
CA ILE A 58 -4.92 9.42 10.91
C ILE A 58 -6.16 8.94 10.16
N LEU A 59 -6.29 7.63 9.95
CA LEU A 59 -7.44 7.05 9.27
C LEU A 59 -8.74 7.28 10.06
N THR A 60 -8.72 7.11 11.37
CA THR A 60 -9.88 7.35 12.22
C THR A 60 -10.31 8.81 12.14
N LEU A 61 -9.38 9.76 12.21
CA LEU A 61 -9.67 11.18 12.04
C LEU A 61 -10.30 11.46 10.68
N PHE A 62 -9.72 10.93 9.61
CA PHE A 62 -10.26 11.07 8.25
C PHE A 62 -11.67 10.47 8.11
N LEU A 63 -11.94 9.32 8.74
CA LEU A 63 -13.25 8.68 8.70
C LEU A 63 -14.30 9.44 9.51
N ILE A 64 -13.92 10.05 10.63
CA ILE A 64 -14.80 10.92 11.42
C ILE A 64 -15.18 12.16 10.60
N LEU A 65 -14.21 12.85 10.00
CA LEU A 65 -14.45 14.04 9.19
C LEU A 65 -15.36 13.78 7.98
N ASN A 66 -15.39 12.54 7.48
CA ASN A 66 -16.23 12.14 6.36
C ASN A 66 -17.53 11.41 6.77
N ASN A 67 -17.83 11.32 8.08
CA ASN A 67 -18.99 10.58 8.62
C ASN A 67 -19.07 9.10 8.16
N ARG A 68 -17.92 8.47 7.87
CA ARG A 68 -17.86 7.08 7.38
C ARG A 68 -17.51 6.05 8.46
N LEU A 69 -17.13 6.50 9.65
CA LEU A 69 -16.63 5.62 10.72
C LEU A 69 -17.59 4.46 11.03
N ILE A 70 -18.87 4.75 11.24
CA ILE A 70 -19.88 3.74 11.59
C ILE A 70 -20.06 2.72 10.46
N SER A 71 -19.98 3.16 9.19
CA SER A 71 -20.09 2.27 8.03
C SER A 71 -18.95 1.25 8.00
N ILE A 72 -17.71 1.72 8.17
CA ILE A 72 -16.52 0.87 8.16
C ILE A 72 -16.51 -0.09 9.36
N VAL A 73 -16.92 0.38 10.55
CA VAL A 73 -17.00 -0.48 11.73
C VAL A 73 -18.02 -1.60 11.56
N LYS A 74 -19.12 -1.37 10.82
CA LYS A 74 -20.07 -2.43 10.48
C LYS A 74 -19.45 -3.49 9.56
N GLU A 75 -18.61 -3.08 8.62
CA GLU A 75 -17.92 -4.00 7.71
C GLU A 75 -16.97 -4.94 8.44
N LEU A 76 -16.37 -4.53 9.57
CA LEU A 76 -15.49 -5.39 10.40
C LEU A 76 -16.18 -6.67 10.92
N LYS A 77 -17.50 -6.78 10.84
CA LYS A 77 -18.23 -8.04 11.12
C LYS A 77 -17.98 -9.13 10.06
N ASN A 78 -17.52 -8.75 8.87
CA ASN A 78 -17.23 -9.70 7.78
C ASN A 78 -15.93 -10.46 8.06
N LYS A 79 -16.03 -11.78 8.16
CA LYS A 79 -14.87 -12.68 8.40
C LYS A 79 -13.80 -12.57 7.31
N ASN A 80 -14.18 -12.30 6.06
CA ASN A 80 -13.22 -12.18 4.96
C ASN A 80 -12.26 -11.00 5.15
N ILE A 81 -12.73 -9.93 5.79
CA ILE A 81 -11.90 -8.77 6.10
C ILE A 81 -10.79 -9.15 7.08
N TRP A 82 -11.09 -9.99 8.08
CA TRP A 82 -10.09 -10.46 9.03
C TRP A 82 -9.00 -11.33 8.38
N ILE A 83 -9.37 -12.16 7.40
CA ILE A 83 -8.40 -12.94 6.61
C ILE A 83 -7.45 -11.99 5.86
N LEU A 84 -8.00 -10.97 5.20
CA LEU A 84 -7.21 -9.96 4.50
C LEU A 84 -6.31 -9.15 5.45
N ILE A 85 -6.81 -8.78 6.64
CA ILE A 85 -6.04 -8.07 7.67
C ILE A 85 -4.85 -8.92 8.12
N ILE A 86 -5.08 -10.21 8.43
CA ILE A 86 -4.01 -11.11 8.89
C ILE A 86 -2.96 -11.30 7.79
N HIS A 87 -3.40 -11.50 6.54
CA HIS A 87 -2.50 -11.63 5.39
C HIS A 87 -1.65 -10.36 5.23
N LEU A 88 -2.28 -9.19 5.25
CA LEU A 88 -1.61 -7.90 5.13
C LEU A 88 -0.62 -7.67 6.27
N LEU A 89 -1.01 -7.96 7.52
CA LEU A 89 -0.15 -7.86 8.70
C LEU A 89 1.10 -8.74 8.54
N GLY A 90 0.92 -9.98 8.07
CA GLY A 90 2.02 -10.89 7.76
C GLY A 90 2.99 -10.29 6.75
N CYS A 91 2.48 -9.79 5.61
CA CYS A 91 3.29 -9.15 4.58
C CYS A 91 4.10 -7.96 5.12
N TYR A 92 3.48 -7.08 5.91
CA TYR A 92 4.20 -5.95 6.50
C TYR A 92 5.21 -6.37 7.57
N TYR A 93 4.91 -7.40 8.36
CA TYR A 93 5.83 -7.93 9.36
C TYR A 93 7.07 -8.53 8.70
N PHE A 94 6.91 -9.44 7.73
CA PHE A 94 8.03 -10.05 7.02
C PHE A 94 8.83 -9.02 6.22
N GLY A 95 8.17 -8.05 5.59
CA GLY A 95 8.85 -6.94 4.92
C GLY A 95 9.70 -6.12 5.89
N THR A 96 9.15 -5.75 7.05
CA THR A 96 9.89 -5.00 8.09
C THR A 96 11.05 -5.83 8.62
N LEU A 97 10.85 -7.12 8.86
CA LEU A 97 11.89 -8.05 9.28
C LEU A 97 13.03 -8.11 8.26
N ALA A 98 12.71 -8.24 6.97
CA ALA A 98 13.71 -8.25 5.90
C ALA A 98 14.52 -6.93 5.86
N PHE A 99 13.88 -5.78 6.07
CA PHE A 99 14.60 -4.50 6.16
C PHE A 99 15.52 -4.40 7.39
N THR A 100 15.14 -5.02 8.51
CA THR A 100 16.00 -5.05 9.69
C THR A 100 17.22 -5.95 9.47
N LEU A 101 17.03 -7.15 8.90
CA LEU A 101 18.05 -8.19 8.79
C LEU A 101 19.02 -8.02 7.61
N ALA A 102 18.54 -7.54 6.46
CA ALA A 102 19.32 -7.46 5.23
C ALA A 102 19.63 -6.00 4.81
N PRO A 103 20.53 -5.78 3.85
CA PRO A 103 20.72 -4.48 3.21
C PRO A 103 19.45 -4.03 2.48
N ILE A 104 19.14 -2.74 2.56
CA ILE A 104 17.91 -2.15 1.99
C ILE A 104 17.82 -2.42 0.48
N GLY A 105 18.95 -2.36 -0.24
CA GLY A 105 19.01 -2.60 -1.68
C GLY A 105 18.57 -4.01 -2.08
N GLU A 106 19.08 -5.03 -1.38
CA GLU A 106 18.73 -6.44 -1.62
C GLU A 106 17.27 -6.71 -1.31
N THR A 107 16.79 -6.22 -0.16
CA THR A 107 15.38 -6.35 0.24
C THR A 107 14.45 -5.69 -0.78
N ASN A 108 14.79 -4.49 -1.27
CA ASN A 108 14.00 -3.80 -2.28
C ASN A 108 13.98 -4.53 -3.62
N LEU A 109 15.12 -5.09 -4.05
CA LEU A 109 15.19 -5.89 -5.28
C LEU A 109 14.28 -7.12 -5.17
N LEU A 110 14.29 -7.83 -4.04
CA LEU A 110 13.41 -8.98 -3.82
C LEU A 110 11.93 -8.59 -3.80
N ILE A 111 11.58 -7.48 -3.16
CA ILE A 111 10.20 -6.96 -3.16
C ILE A 111 9.77 -6.55 -4.57
N ALA A 112 10.67 -6.01 -5.39
CA ALA A 112 10.39 -5.64 -6.78
C ALA A 112 10.04 -6.84 -7.68
N ILE A 113 10.33 -8.07 -7.24
CA ILE A 113 9.93 -9.31 -7.92
C ILE A 113 8.46 -9.68 -7.62
N SER A 114 7.79 -9.00 -6.68
CA SER A 114 6.38 -9.26 -6.32
C SER A 114 5.40 -9.33 -7.50
N PRO A 115 5.51 -8.54 -8.60
CA PRO A 115 4.62 -8.67 -9.75
C PRO A 115 4.69 -10.05 -10.42
N LEU A 116 5.85 -10.73 -10.39
CA LEU A 116 5.98 -12.09 -10.93
C LEU A 116 5.15 -13.09 -10.12
N PHE A 117 5.05 -12.91 -8.80
CA PHE A 117 4.20 -13.75 -7.96
C PHE A 117 2.71 -13.52 -8.21
N VAL A 118 2.32 -12.27 -8.49
CA VAL A 118 0.94 -11.94 -8.90
C VAL A 118 0.63 -12.58 -10.24
N PHE A 119 1.53 -12.48 -11.21
CA PHE A 119 1.40 -13.12 -12.51
C PHE A 119 1.27 -14.65 -12.38
N LEU A 120 2.13 -15.27 -11.57
CA LEU A 120 2.10 -16.71 -11.32
C LEU A 120 0.78 -17.14 -10.64
N TYR A 121 0.31 -16.35 -9.66
CA TYR A 121 -0.97 -16.60 -9.01
C TYR A 121 -2.14 -16.56 -10.01
N ASN A 122 -2.18 -15.55 -10.87
CA ASN A 122 -3.23 -15.42 -11.89
C ASN A 122 -3.18 -16.58 -12.89
N TYR A 123 -1.98 -16.97 -13.33
CA TYR A 123 -1.78 -18.12 -14.22
C TYR A 123 -2.30 -19.43 -13.61
N LEU A 124 -1.98 -19.68 -12.34
CA LEU A 124 -2.29 -20.95 -11.67
C LEU A 124 -3.75 -21.02 -11.18
N PHE A 125 -4.31 -19.91 -10.70
CA PHE A 125 -5.58 -19.92 -9.96
C PHE A 125 -6.75 -19.25 -10.66
N GLN A 126 -6.51 -18.24 -11.51
CA GLN A 126 -7.61 -17.48 -12.12
C GLN A 126 -7.97 -17.91 -13.54
N GLN A 127 -7.20 -18.82 -14.18
CA GLN A 127 -7.41 -19.25 -15.57
C GLN A 127 -7.65 -18.08 -16.57
N GLU A 128 -7.21 -16.87 -16.24
CA GLU A 128 -7.27 -15.77 -17.19
C GLU A 128 -6.29 -16.07 -18.32
N LYS A 129 -6.73 -15.88 -19.57
CA LYS A 129 -5.89 -16.09 -20.75
C LYS A 129 -4.79 -15.04 -20.76
N ILE A 130 -3.68 -15.35 -20.10
CA ILE A 130 -2.46 -14.56 -20.19
C ILE A 130 -2.03 -14.53 -21.66
N TYR A 131 -2.14 -13.36 -22.29
CA TYR A 131 -1.69 -13.19 -23.66
C TYR A 131 -0.16 -13.20 -23.68
N LYS A 132 0.46 -13.88 -24.66
CA LYS A 132 1.92 -14.01 -24.81
C LYS A 132 2.69 -12.67 -24.80
N GLN A 133 1.99 -11.56 -24.99
CA GLN A 133 2.52 -10.20 -24.98
C GLN A 133 2.83 -9.66 -23.57
N GLU A 134 2.25 -10.25 -22.52
CA GLU A 134 2.49 -9.86 -21.11
C GLU A 134 3.71 -10.55 -20.48
N ILE A 135 4.28 -11.56 -21.16
CA ILE A 135 5.39 -12.39 -20.65
C ILE A 135 6.77 -11.82 -21.05
N TRP A 136 6.80 -10.88 -22.01
CA TRP A 136 8.03 -10.33 -22.60
C TRP A 136 8.27 -8.84 -22.29
N LEU A 137 7.54 -8.27 -21.33
CA LEU A 137 7.83 -6.95 -20.72
C LEU A 137 8.55 -7.16 -19.38
#